data_AF-A0A165XAW7-F1
#
_entry.id   AF-A0A165XAW7-F1
#
_cell.length_a   1.000
_cell.length_b   1.000
_cell.length_c   1.000
_cell.angle_alpha   90.00
_cell.angle_beta   90.00
_cell.angle_gamma   90.00
#
_symmetry.space_group_name_H-M   'P 1'
#
loop_
_entity.id
_entity.type
_entity.pdbx_description
1 polymer ?
#
loop_
_entity_poly.entity_id
_entity_poly.type
_entity_poly.pdbx_seq_one_letter_code
_entity_poly.pdbx_strand_id
1 'polypeptide(L)'
;MSTDRANRDNDPTTTSAYMSTPDICERVASALDKVLSKYFEERDELSRASRTKMPPDTSKPDPALDNLFSKYWEERDDLFRAKTSTDKFWGTYLRAMKDEDEARPKYWEGNTGSILTFTGLFAATVGAFLIASYPSLSSNPNDETTMLLKQLLAATTNTSVPVDVPFQVSTNALIVNCLWFCSLLISLACALLATLIQDWSRNYTRDINRRSTLDESVFSRAYNHIYIRMGVNRYGMDEVVEIMVAMIHLSVALFAGGLLLFLFPVNRIVAYCVTSIISFFVLAYCTASLLSVLNTDCPYRTPLTYPPVLIPWLVKYSLNY
;
A
#
# COMPACT_ATOMS: atom_id res chain seq x y z
N MET A 1 30.43 72.50 -28.05
CA MET A 1 29.29 73.37 -27.69
C MET A 1 28.02 72.65 -28.09
N SER A 2 27.07 72.30 -27.23
CA SER A 2 26.96 72.42 -25.78
C SER A 2 25.87 71.42 -25.34
N THR A 3 26.15 70.76 -24.22
CA THR A 3 25.24 70.33 -23.14
C THR A 3 23.78 70.82 -23.21
N ASP A 4 22.81 69.93 -23.05
CA ASP A 4 21.88 69.92 -21.89
C ASP A 4 20.66 69.01 -22.12
N ARG A 5 20.63 67.87 -21.40
CA ARG A 5 19.37 67.31 -20.90
C ARG A 5 19.64 66.40 -19.71
N ALA A 6 20.12 67.01 -18.62
CA ALA A 6 20.06 66.40 -17.30
C ALA A 6 18.78 66.86 -16.59
N ASN A 7 18.22 65.94 -15.81
CA ASN A 7 17.41 66.18 -14.62
C ASN A 7 15.87 66.28 -14.78
N ARG A 8 15.24 65.10 -14.75
CA ARG A 8 13.93 64.75 -14.18
C ARG A 8 13.81 63.24 -14.48
N ASP A 9 13.99 62.33 -13.53
CA ASP A 9 13.11 62.13 -12.38
C ASP A 9 13.86 61.46 -11.20
N ASN A 10 13.93 62.17 -10.07
CA ASN A 10 14.09 61.56 -8.76
C ASN A 10 12.67 61.25 -8.25
N ASP A 11 12.25 59.99 -8.32
CA ASP A 11 11.10 59.50 -7.57
C ASP A 11 11.56 58.38 -6.61
N PRO A 12 11.56 58.58 -5.28
CA PRO A 12 12.14 57.64 -4.32
C PRO A 12 11.18 56.53 -3.88
N THR A 13 10.15 56.19 -4.66
CA THR A 13 9.07 55.28 -4.24
C THR A 13 8.94 53.97 -5.02
N THR A 14 10.04 53.45 -5.56
CA THR A 14 10.02 52.07 -6.12
C THR A 14 11.25 51.24 -5.73
N THR A 15 11.54 51.16 -4.44
CA THR A 15 12.28 49.99 -3.91
C THR A 15 11.27 48.86 -3.71
N SER A 16 10.87 48.22 -4.82
CA SER A 16 10.23 46.92 -4.76
C SER A 16 11.26 45.93 -4.22
N ALA A 17 11.25 45.75 -2.90
CA ALA A 17 12.06 44.78 -2.19
C ALA A 17 11.68 43.37 -2.68
N TYR A 18 12.38 42.90 -3.70
CA TYR A 18 12.52 41.48 -3.98
C TYR A 18 13.36 40.89 -2.84
N MET A 19 12.70 40.62 -1.71
CA MET A 19 13.26 39.89 -0.59
C MET A 19 13.63 38.51 -1.10
N SER A 20 14.93 38.29 -1.28
CA SER A 20 15.45 37.01 -1.76
C SER A 20 15.08 35.93 -0.73
N THR A 21 14.47 34.85 -1.19
CA THR A 21 14.11 33.64 -0.42
C THR A 21 15.11 33.19 0.68
N PRO A 22 16.45 33.32 0.54
CA PRO A 22 17.40 33.04 1.63
C PRO A 22 17.18 33.85 2.93
N ASP A 23 16.78 35.13 2.86
CA ASP A 23 16.68 36.02 4.04
C ASP A 23 15.48 35.65 4.94
N ILE A 24 14.42 35.10 4.34
CA ILE A 24 13.25 34.62 5.09
C ILE A 24 13.60 33.33 5.85
N CYS A 25 14.32 32.40 5.22
CA CYS A 25 14.74 31.15 5.86
C CYS A 25 15.68 31.40 7.04
N GLU A 26 16.64 32.32 6.92
CA GLU A 26 17.52 32.68 8.04
C GLU A 26 16.75 33.31 9.20
N ARG A 27 15.81 34.23 8.92
CA ARG A 27 14.99 34.84 9.97
C ARG A 27 14.11 33.82 10.69
N VAL A 28 13.52 32.87 9.95
CA VAL A 28 12.73 31.79 10.52
C VAL A 28 13.59 30.85 11.36
N ALA A 29 14.78 30.47 10.88
CA ALA A 29 15.71 29.64 11.62
C ALA A 29 16.17 30.32 12.92
N SER A 30 16.50 31.61 12.88
CA SER A 30 16.89 32.39 14.05
C SER A 30 15.74 32.54 15.06
N ALA A 31 14.52 32.78 14.58
CA ALA A 31 13.34 32.85 15.44
C ALA A 31 13.05 31.50 16.11
N LEU A 32 13.16 30.40 15.36
CA LEU A 32 12.98 29.05 15.87
C LEU A 32 13.99 28.71 16.96
N ASP A 33 15.27 29.03 16.74
CA ASP A 33 16.34 28.76 17.72
C ASP A 33 16.12 29.51 19.05
N LYS A 34 15.67 30.77 18.98
CA LYS A 34 15.29 31.57 20.15
C LYS A 34 14.09 31.00 20.90
N VAL A 35 13.08 30.52 20.19
CA VAL A 35 11.90 29.91 20.82
C VAL A 35 12.27 28.58 21.48
N LEU A 36 13.02 27.73 20.77
CA LEU A 36 13.43 26.42 21.27
C LEU A 36 14.37 26.54 22.47
N SER A 37 15.35 27.45 22.44
CA SER A 37 16.26 27.68 23.55
C SER A 37 15.51 28.08 24.82
N LYS A 38 14.61 29.06 24.73
CA LYS A 38 13.77 29.48 25.86
C LYS A 38 12.91 28.33 26.40
N TYR A 39 12.29 27.56 25.51
CA TYR A 39 11.46 26.41 25.90
C TYR A 39 12.25 25.34 26.66
N PHE A 40 13.45 24.99 26.17
CA PHE A 40 14.27 23.97 26.82
C PHE A 40 14.85 24.45 28.15
N GLU A 41 15.18 25.74 28.28
CA GLU A 41 15.64 26.34 29.54
C GLU A 41 14.56 26.25 30.63
N GLU A 42 13.33 26.69 30.32
CA GLU A 42 12.18 26.63 31.24
C GLU A 42 11.84 25.19 31.66
N ARG A 43 11.93 24.25 30.71
CA ARG A 43 11.74 22.81 30.99
C ARG A 43 12.82 22.26 31.93
N ASP A 44 14.08 22.64 31.74
CA ASP A 44 15.19 22.19 32.59
C ASP A 44 15.04 22.73 34.02
N GLU A 45 14.58 23.97 34.19
CA GLU A 45 14.27 24.55 35.51
C GLU A 45 13.15 23.79 36.23
N LEU A 46 12.04 23.53 35.54
CA LEU A 46 10.94 22.73 36.08
C LEU A 46 11.40 21.32 36.47
N SER A 47 12.26 20.70 35.66
CA SER A 47 12.81 19.38 35.96
C SER A 47 13.70 19.37 37.21
N ARG A 48 14.51 20.43 37.41
CA ARG A 48 15.36 20.61 38.61
C ARG A 48 14.52 20.84 39.86
N ALA A 49 13.45 21.63 39.75
CA ALA A 49 12.50 21.89 40.83
C ALA A 49 11.69 20.64 41.24
N SER A 50 11.42 19.74 40.29
CA SER A 50 10.78 18.45 40.58
C SER A 50 11.74 17.48 41.27
N ARG A 51 12.99 17.39 40.80
CA ARG A 51 14.02 16.47 41.35
C ARG A 51 14.38 16.77 42.81
N THR A 52 14.33 18.05 43.20
CA THR A 52 14.58 18.49 44.59
C THR A 52 13.43 18.17 45.55
N LYS A 53 12.25 17.81 45.05
CA LYS A 53 11.07 17.48 45.86
C LYS A 53 10.86 15.97 46.07
N MET A 54 11.66 15.12 45.41
CA MET A 54 11.47 13.67 45.44
C MET A 54 12.27 13.03 46.60
N PRO A 55 11.65 12.27 47.53
CA PRO A 55 12.35 11.59 48.61
C PRO A 55 13.24 10.45 48.05
N PRO A 56 14.33 10.08 48.74
CA PRO A 56 15.23 9.02 48.29
C PRO A 56 14.53 7.66 48.35
N ASP A 57 14.44 6.99 47.20
CA ASP A 57 13.93 5.63 47.08
C ASP A 57 15.04 4.62 47.44
N THR A 58 14.80 3.80 48.46
CA THR A 58 15.74 2.80 48.98
C THR A 58 15.41 1.37 48.50
N SER A 59 14.45 1.19 47.60
CA SER A 59 14.06 -0.12 47.08
C SER A 59 14.93 -0.54 45.89
N LYS A 60 15.34 -1.81 45.83
CA LYS A 60 16.07 -2.36 44.67
C LYS A 60 15.11 -2.41 43.47
N PRO A 61 15.44 -1.82 42.32
CA PRO A 61 14.56 -1.84 41.16
C PRO A 61 14.39 -3.27 40.63
N ASP A 62 13.20 -3.55 40.08
CA ASP A 62 12.96 -4.74 39.26
C ASP A 62 13.95 -4.73 38.07
N PRO A 63 14.63 -5.85 37.74
CA PRO A 63 15.54 -5.92 36.59
C PRO A 63 14.89 -5.51 35.25
N ALA A 64 13.58 -5.69 35.08
CA ALA A 64 12.86 -5.20 33.90
C ALA A 64 12.69 -3.67 33.91
N LEU A 65 12.44 -3.09 35.08
CA LEU A 65 12.41 -1.64 35.27
C LEU A 65 13.81 -1.04 35.08
N ASP A 66 14.86 -1.67 35.61
CA ASP A 66 16.25 -1.21 35.45
C ASP A 66 16.69 -1.18 33.98
N ASN A 67 16.31 -2.19 33.18
CA ASN A 67 16.56 -2.17 31.73
C ASN A 67 15.76 -1.09 31.00
N LEU A 68 14.54 -0.81 31.45
CA LEU A 68 13.71 0.24 30.88
C LEU A 68 14.23 1.63 31.24
N PHE A 69 14.66 1.82 32.49
CA PHE A 69 15.31 3.03 32.97
C PHE A 69 16.68 3.23 32.33
N SER A 70 17.50 2.19 32.16
CA SER A 70 18.81 2.30 31.51
C SER A 70 18.65 2.73 30.05
N LYS A 71 17.74 2.09 29.30
CA LYS A 71 17.37 2.51 27.95
C LYS A 71 16.88 3.96 27.92
N TYR A 72 16.02 4.33 28.87
CA TYR A 72 15.50 5.70 28.97
C TYR A 72 16.61 6.73 29.25
N TRP A 73 17.52 6.44 30.18
CA TRP A 73 18.59 7.33 30.59
C TRP A 73 19.68 7.46 29.53
N GLU A 74 20.11 6.37 28.89
CA GLU A 74 21.07 6.38 27.79
C GLU A 74 20.58 7.27 26.65
N GLU A 75 19.32 7.08 26.28
CA GLU A 75 18.69 7.79 25.17
C GLU A 75 18.34 9.24 25.57
N ARG A 76 18.20 9.55 26.86
CA ARG A 76 18.10 10.92 27.41
C ARG A 76 19.46 11.62 27.42
N ASP A 77 20.53 10.91 27.77
CA ASP A 77 21.88 11.46 27.85
C ASP A 77 22.45 11.77 26.46
N ASP A 78 22.05 11.01 25.43
CA ASP A 78 22.27 11.39 24.02
C ASP A 78 21.56 12.70 23.64
N LEU A 79 20.38 12.96 24.20
CA LEU A 79 19.67 14.24 24.02
C LEU A 79 20.41 15.39 24.70
N PHE A 80 21.06 15.14 25.84
CA PHE A 80 21.88 16.14 26.53
C PHE A 80 23.26 16.34 25.87
N ARG A 81 23.72 15.39 25.05
CA ARG A 81 24.93 15.50 24.22
C ARG A 81 24.74 16.40 22.99
N ALA A 82 23.48 16.70 22.62
CA ALA A 82 23.16 17.63 21.56
C ALA A 82 23.63 19.06 21.90
N LYS A 83 24.42 19.66 21.00
CA LYS A 83 25.11 20.95 21.24
C LYS A 83 24.16 22.15 21.22
N THR A 84 23.07 22.08 20.48
CA THR A 84 22.10 23.17 20.31
C THR A 84 20.68 22.75 20.69
N SER A 85 19.83 23.72 21.06
CA SER A 85 18.38 23.51 21.27
C SER A 85 17.70 22.95 20.01
N THR A 86 18.16 23.39 18.84
CA THR A 86 17.72 22.91 17.53
C THR A 86 18.08 21.42 17.35
N ASP A 87 19.30 20.99 17.69
CA ASP A 87 19.69 19.58 17.63
C ASP A 87 18.85 18.71 18.60
N LYS A 88 18.54 19.23 19.81
CA LYS A 88 17.65 18.56 20.77
C LYS A 88 16.26 18.35 20.20
N PHE A 89 15.68 19.36 19.54
CA PHE A 89 14.38 19.27 18.91
C PHE A 89 14.35 18.20 17.81
N TRP A 90 15.28 18.28 16.84
CA TRP A 90 15.33 17.32 15.73
C TRP A 90 15.69 15.90 16.17
N GLY A 91 16.52 15.75 17.21
CA GLY A 91 16.79 14.47 17.84
C GLY A 91 15.55 13.88 18.52
N THR A 92 14.75 14.71 19.20
CA THR A 92 13.48 14.28 19.79
C THR A 92 12.47 13.85 18.71
N TYR A 93 12.37 14.60 17.61
CA TYR A 93 11.52 14.25 16.47
C TYR A 93 11.89 12.88 15.90
N LEU A 94 13.17 12.67 15.56
CA LEU A 94 13.63 11.40 15.00
C LEU A 94 13.37 10.21 15.93
N ARG A 95 13.50 10.42 17.24
CA ARG A 95 13.18 9.40 18.25
C ARG A 95 11.69 9.10 18.32
N ALA A 96 10.85 10.13 18.30
CA ALA A 96 9.40 9.97 18.33
C ALA A 96 8.87 9.20 17.11
N MET A 97 9.53 9.34 15.95
CA MET A 97 9.10 8.65 14.72
C MET A 97 9.63 7.22 14.59
N LYS A 98 10.66 6.83 15.35
CA LYS A 98 11.36 5.55 15.23
C LYS A 98 10.43 4.34 15.28
N ASP A 99 9.49 4.33 16.23
CA ASP A 99 8.56 3.20 16.39
C ASP A 99 7.68 3.02 15.15
N GLU A 100 7.20 4.12 14.58
CA GLU A 100 6.38 4.10 13.36
C GLU A 100 7.24 3.76 12.12
N ASP A 101 8.48 4.24 12.06
CA ASP A 101 9.43 3.92 10.98
C ASP A 101 9.81 2.45 10.93
N GLU A 102 9.88 1.79 12.09
CA GLU A 102 10.10 0.35 12.17
C GLU A 102 8.81 -0.46 11.91
N ALA A 103 7.63 0.11 12.17
CA ALA A 103 6.35 -0.57 12.02
C ALA A 103 5.87 -0.65 10.56
N ARG A 104 5.96 0.45 9.79
CA ARG A 104 5.41 0.52 8.42
C ARG A 104 6.05 -0.50 7.46
N PRO A 105 7.38 -0.64 7.37
CA PRO A 105 8.01 -1.64 6.51
C PRO A 105 7.61 -3.07 6.87
N LYS A 106 7.50 -3.38 8.17
CA LYS A 106 7.05 -4.70 8.63
C LYS A 106 5.61 -4.99 8.20
N TYR A 107 4.73 -3.99 8.25
CA TYR A 107 3.36 -4.10 7.76
C TYR A 107 3.31 -4.36 6.25
N TRP A 108 4.04 -3.56 5.46
CA TRP A 108 4.09 -3.73 4.01
C TRP A 108 4.67 -5.09 3.59
N GLU A 109 5.81 -5.50 4.17
CA GLU A 109 6.45 -6.78 3.86
C GLU A 109 5.60 -7.98 4.31
N GLY A 110 5.01 -7.91 5.50
CA GLY A 110 4.16 -8.98 6.02
C GLY A 110 2.91 -9.21 5.17
N ASN A 111 2.25 -8.13 4.74
CA ASN A 111 1.04 -8.22 3.91
C ASN A 111 1.37 -8.70 2.49
N THR A 112 2.40 -8.12 1.86
CA THR A 112 2.83 -8.50 0.50
C THR A 112 3.35 -9.94 0.43
N GLY A 113 4.07 -10.40 1.45
CA GLY A 113 4.56 -11.79 1.52
C GLY A 113 3.42 -12.81 1.51
N SER A 114 2.39 -12.58 2.33
CA SER A 114 1.20 -13.44 2.39
C SER A 114 0.43 -13.44 1.06
N ILE A 115 0.29 -12.27 0.44
CA ILE A 115 -0.35 -12.11 -0.87
C ILE A 115 0.40 -12.88 -1.96
N LEU A 116 1.73 -12.82 -1.97
CA LEU A 116 2.54 -13.50 -2.98
C LEU A 116 2.40 -15.02 -2.90
N THR A 117 2.45 -15.58 -1.68
CA THR A 117 2.20 -17.01 -1.46
C THR A 117 0.80 -17.40 -1.90
N PHE A 118 -0.23 -16.65 -1.47
CA PHE A 118 -1.61 -16.92 -1.88
C PHE A 118 -1.77 -16.89 -3.40
N THR A 119 -1.21 -15.86 -4.05
CA THR A 119 -1.30 -15.68 -5.50
C THR A 119 -0.67 -16.83 -6.27
N GLY A 120 0.48 -17.36 -5.82
CA GLY A 120 1.10 -18.52 -6.47
C GLY A 120 0.23 -19.78 -6.40
N LEU A 121 -0.34 -20.07 -5.23
CA LEU A 121 -1.25 -21.22 -5.05
C LEU A 121 -2.55 -21.04 -5.84
N PHE A 122 -3.10 -19.83 -5.83
CA PHE A 122 -4.29 -19.48 -6.57
C PHE A 122 -4.06 -19.58 -8.08
N ALA A 123 -2.96 -19.04 -8.60
CA ALA A 123 -2.59 -19.13 -10.01
C ALA A 123 -2.43 -20.57 -10.48
N ALA A 124 -1.84 -21.46 -9.65
CA ALA A 124 -1.76 -22.89 -9.95
C ALA A 124 -3.16 -23.54 -10.02
N THR A 125 -4.05 -23.18 -9.09
CA THR A 125 -5.43 -23.67 -9.06
C THR A 125 -6.19 -23.21 -10.30
N VAL A 126 -6.21 -21.91 -10.60
CA VAL A 126 -6.85 -21.35 -11.81
C VAL A 126 -6.23 -21.96 -13.07
N GLY A 127 -4.91 -22.11 -13.11
CA GLY A 127 -4.19 -22.73 -14.22
C GLY A 127 -4.64 -24.16 -14.51
N ALA A 128 -4.90 -24.97 -13.49
CA ALA A 128 -5.40 -26.33 -13.67
C ALA A 128 -6.80 -26.36 -14.32
N PHE A 129 -7.71 -25.50 -13.86
CA PHE A 129 -9.03 -25.36 -14.45
C PHE A 129 -8.96 -24.80 -15.88
N LEU A 130 -8.07 -23.84 -16.11
CA LEU A 130 -7.87 -23.22 -17.42
C LEU A 130 -7.31 -24.22 -18.43
N ILE A 131 -6.36 -25.08 -18.05
CA ILE A 131 -5.88 -26.19 -18.89
C ILE A 131 -7.02 -27.16 -19.24
N ALA A 132 -7.91 -27.44 -18.29
CA ALA A 132 -9.05 -28.33 -18.52
C ALA A 132 -10.13 -27.70 -19.43
N SER A 133 -10.32 -26.38 -19.37
CA SER A 133 -11.37 -25.67 -20.10
C SER A 133 -10.92 -25.07 -21.43
N TYR A 134 -9.64 -24.71 -21.59
CA TYR A 134 -9.10 -24.13 -22.83
C TYR A 134 -9.43 -24.95 -24.09
N PRO A 135 -9.39 -26.30 -24.08
CA PRO A 135 -9.77 -27.10 -25.25
C PRO A 135 -11.20 -26.84 -25.74
N SER A 136 -12.12 -26.38 -24.88
CA SER A 136 -13.50 -26.05 -25.28
C SER A 136 -13.61 -24.84 -26.21
N LEU A 137 -12.53 -24.06 -26.36
CA LEU A 137 -12.45 -22.92 -27.28
C LEU A 137 -12.02 -23.32 -28.70
N SER A 138 -11.56 -24.55 -28.89
CA SER A 138 -11.06 -25.06 -30.17
C SER A 138 -11.81 -26.32 -30.59
N SER A 139 -11.87 -26.58 -31.90
CA SER A 139 -12.41 -27.84 -32.42
C SER A 139 -11.61 -29.01 -31.85
N ASN A 140 -12.30 -29.98 -31.25
CA ASN A 140 -11.66 -31.15 -30.68
C ASN A 140 -11.42 -32.17 -31.81
N PRO A 141 -10.17 -32.59 -32.08
CA PRO A 141 -9.89 -33.57 -33.13
C PRO A 141 -10.57 -34.93 -32.88
N ASN A 142 -10.90 -35.24 -31.62
CA ASN A 142 -11.69 -36.42 -31.29
C ASN A 142 -13.16 -36.29 -31.74
N ASP A 143 -13.72 -35.08 -31.70
CA ASP A 143 -15.09 -34.84 -32.18
C ASP A 143 -15.13 -34.88 -33.70
N GLU A 144 -14.12 -34.31 -34.39
CA GLU A 144 -13.97 -34.43 -35.85
C GLU A 144 -13.81 -35.89 -36.29
N THR A 145 -12.98 -36.68 -35.61
CA THR A 145 -12.85 -38.12 -35.92
C THR A 145 -14.13 -38.90 -35.65
N THR A 146 -14.87 -38.61 -34.57
CA THR A 146 -16.17 -39.27 -34.34
C THR A 146 -17.22 -38.87 -35.37
N MET A 147 -17.18 -37.62 -35.85
CA MET A 147 -18.05 -37.14 -36.92
C MET A 147 -17.72 -37.85 -38.24
N LEU A 148 -16.45 -37.93 -38.62
CA LEU A 148 -15.99 -38.66 -39.79
C LEU A 148 -16.34 -40.16 -39.70
N LEU A 149 -16.23 -40.77 -38.52
CA LEU A 149 -16.59 -42.17 -38.30
C LEU A 149 -18.11 -42.39 -38.47
N LYS A 150 -18.94 -41.47 -37.97
CA LYS A 150 -20.40 -41.48 -38.19
C LYS A 150 -20.74 -41.30 -39.67
N GLN A 151 -20.03 -40.42 -40.37
CA GLN A 151 -20.21 -40.19 -41.79
C GLN A 151 -19.81 -41.42 -42.62
N LEU A 152 -18.71 -42.09 -42.26
CA LEU A 152 -18.28 -43.34 -42.89
C LEU A 152 -19.28 -44.47 -42.66
N LEU A 153 -19.78 -44.63 -41.42
CA LEU A 153 -20.81 -45.61 -41.10
C LEU A 153 -22.09 -45.36 -41.91
N ALA A 154 -22.55 -44.11 -41.95
CA ALA A 154 -23.75 -43.74 -42.67
C ALA A 154 -23.62 -43.89 -44.20
N ALA A 155 -22.44 -43.61 -44.75
CA ALA A 155 -22.10 -43.91 -46.15
C ALA A 155 -22.10 -45.42 -46.42
N THR A 156 -21.66 -46.23 -45.45
CA THR A 156 -21.67 -47.70 -45.56
C THR A 156 -23.11 -48.27 -45.48
N THR A 157 -24.01 -47.62 -44.75
CA THR A 157 -25.42 -48.03 -44.58
C THR A 157 -26.40 -47.36 -45.56
N ASN A 158 -25.92 -46.63 -46.58
CA ASN A 158 -26.74 -45.87 -47.54
C ASN A 158 -27.76 -44.91 -46.89
N THR A 159 -27.40 -44.35 -45.74
CA THR A 159 -28.19 -43.34 -45.04
C THR A 159 -27.59 -41.96 -45.25
N SER A 160 -28.42 -40.97 -45.54
CA SER A 160 -27.97 -39.58 -45.72
C SER A 160 -27.39 -39.02 -44.42
N VAL A 161 -26.26 -38.33 -44.54
CA VAL A 161 -25.56 -37.71 -43.39
C VAL A 161 -25.94 -36.23 -43.35
N PRO A 162 -26.26 -35.66 -42.18
CA PRO A 162 -26.42 -34.22 -42.03
C PRO A 162 -25.14 -33.48 -42.45
N VAL A 163 -25.31 -32.30 -43.06
CA VAL A 163 -24.22 -31.41 -43.50
C VAL A 163 -23.32 -31.04 -42.32
N ASP A 164 -22.02 -31.02 -42.57
CA ASP A 164 -20.97 -30.58 -41.64
C ASP A 164 -21.29 -29.17 -41.10
N VAL A 165 -21.59 -29.08 -39.80
CA VAL A 165 -21.87 -27.82 -39.12
C VAL A 165 -20.54 -27.29 -38.61
N PRO A 166 -20.08 -26.10 -39.07
CA PRO A 166 -18.80 -25.56 -38.63
C PRO A 166 -18.78 -25.38 -37.11
N PHE A 167 -17.64 -25.71 -36.50
CA PHE A 167 -17.45 -25.60 -35.06
C PHE A 167 -17.79 -24.18 -34.58
N GLN A 168 -18.72 -24.11 -33.62
CA GLN A 168 -19.12 -22.86 -32.99
C GLN A 168 -18.90 -22.96 -31.48
N VAL A 169 -18.04 -22.09 -30.96
CA VAL A 169 -17.74 -22.05 -29.53
C VAL A 169 -18.99 -21.65 -28.75
N SER A 170 -19.32 -22.41 -27.70
CA SER A 170 -20.45 -22.06 -26.84
C SER A 170 -20.18 -20.74 -26.11
N THR A 171 -21.20 -19.87 -26.02
CA THR A 171 -21.08 -18.59 -25.29
C THR A 171 -20.70 -18.79 -23.83
N ASN A 172 -21.15 -19.88 -23.19
CA ASN A 172 -20.78 -20.22 -21.82
C ASN A 172 -19.27 -20.51 -21.70
N ALA A 173 -18.72 -21.35 -22.59
CA ALA A 173 -17.27 -21.63 -22.60
C ALA A 173 -16.43 -20.36 -22.80
N LEU A 174 -16.87 -19.43 -23.66
CA LEU A 174 -16.20 -18.14 -23.82
C LEU A 174 -16.18 -17.32 -22.53
N ILE A 175 -17.33 -17.18 -21.87
CA ILE A 175 -17.45 -16.41 -20.63
C ILE A 175 -16.59 -17.03 -19.52
N VAL A 176 -16.66 -18.35 -19.33
CA VAL A 176 -15.86 -19.06 -18.30
C VAL A 176 -14.38 -18.84 -18.50
N ASN A 177 -13.87 -19.08 -19.71
CA ASN A 177 -12.44 -18.90 -19.99
C ASN A 177 -12.04 -17.42 -19.82
N CYS A 178 -12.85 -16.47 -20.28
CA CYS A 178 -12.57 -15.05 -20.07
C CYS A 178 -12.47 -14.69 -18.59
N LEU A 179 -13.42 -15.13 -17.76
CA LEU A 179 -13.41 -14.91 -16.31
C LEU A 179 -12.15 -15.50 -15.65
N TRP A 180 -11.74 -16.71 -16.05
CA TRP A 180 -10.55 -17.35 -15.49
C TRP A 180 -9.24 -16.72 -15.97
N PHE A 181 -9.13 -16.32 -17.23
CA PHE A 181 -7.97 -15.55 -17.72
C PHE A 181 -7.86 -14.20 -17.01
N CYS A 182 -8.97 -13.46 -16.88
CA CYS A 182 -8.99 -12.20 -16.15
C CYS A 182 -8.62 -12.39 -14.68
N SER A 183 -9.19 -13.39 -14.02
CA SER A 183 -8.86 -13.76 -12.64
C SER A 183 -7.35 -14.03 -12.49
N LEU A 184 -6.77 -14.86 -13.36
CA LEU A 184 -5.35 -15.19 -13.34
C LEU A 184 -4.48 -13.94 -13.54
N LEU A 185 -4.77 -13.12 -14.56
CA LEU A 185 -3.99 -11.91 -14.86
C LEU A 185 -4.05 -10.88 -13.73
N ILE A 186 -5.23 -10.66 -13.13
CA ILE A 186 -5.38 -9.76 -11.98
C ILE A 186 -4.55 -10.28 -10.80
N SER A 187 -4.56 -11.59 -10.55
CA SER A 187 -3.74 -12.18 -9.48
C SER A 187 -2.25 -11.98 -9.74
N LEU A 188 -1.78 -12.23 -10.97
CA LEU A 188 -0.37 -12.03 -11.35
C LEU A 188 0.05 -10.57 -11.26
N ALA A 189 -0.81 -9.63 -11.69
CA ALA A 189 -0.56 -8.20 -11.52
C ALA A 189 -0.44 -7.82 -10.03
N CYS A 190 -1.26 -8.42 -9.17
CA CYS A 190 -1.15 -8.25 -7.73
C CYS A 190 0.17 -8.79 -7.17
N ALA A 191 0.64 -9.97 -7.61
CA ALA A 191 1.96 -10.50 -7.24
C ALA A 191 3.11 -9.59 -7.69
N LEU A 192 3.06 -9.03 -8.90
CA LEU A 192 4.07 -8.07 -9.37
C LEU A 192 4.10 -6.81 -8.49
N LEU A 193 2.92 -6.29 -8.14
CA LEU A 193 2.80 -5.14 -7.25
C LEU A 193 3.30 -5.46 -5.84
N ALA A 194 3.07 -6.67 -5.34
CA ALA A 194 3.60 -7.16 -4.06
C ALA A 194 5.13 -7.10 -4.04
N THR A 195 5.77 -7.61 -5.09
CA THR A 195 7.24 -7.59 -5.22
C THR A 195 7.77 -6.16 -5.27
N LEU A 196 7.11 -5.26 -6.03
CA LEU A 196 7.51 -3.85 -6.07
C LEU A 196 7.42 -3.18 -4.71
N ILE A 197 6.36 -3.43 -3.94
CA ILE A 197 6.22 -2.87 -2.59
C ILE A 197 7.28 -3.43 -1.65
N GLN A 198 7.67 -4.70 -1.78
CA GLN A 198 8.78 -5.26 -1.01
C GLN A 198 10.08 -4.53 -1.31
N ASP A 199 10.37 -4.27 -2.59
CA ASP A 199 11.56 -3.53 -3.00
C ASP A 199 11.52 -2.07 -2.52
N TRP A 200 10.37 -1.41 -2.62
CA TRP A 200 10.18 -0.05 -2.11
C TRP A 200 10.28 0.03 -0.60
N SER A 201 9.75 -0.95 0.13
CA SER A 201 9.85 -1.08 1.60
C SER A 201 11.31 -1.22 2.05
N ARG A 202 12.08 -2.06 1.35
CA ARG A 202 13.51 -2.23 1.60
C ARG A 202 14.30 -0.95 1.29
N ASN A 203 13.95 -0.26 0.19
CA ASN A 203 14.56 1.02 -0.15
C ASN A 203 14.22 2.10 0.88
N TYR A 204 12.96 2.21 1.30
CA TYR A 204 12.54 3.10 2.38
C TYR A 204 13.37 2.83 3.64
N THR A 205 13.44 1.57 4.07
CA THR A 205 14.24 1.13 5.23
C THR A 205 15.71 1.51 5.09
N ARG A 206 16.29 1.33 3.89
CA ARG A 206 17.68 1.70 3.60
C ARG A 206 17.90 3.20 3.64
N ASP A 207 16.94 3.99 3.16
CA ASP A 207 17.03 5.45 3.10
C ASP A 207 16.83 6.09 4.47
N ILE A 208 15.94 5.56 5.32
CA ILE A 208 15.77 6.01 6.71
C ILE A 208 16.93 5.60 7.61
N ASN A 209 17.51 4.41 7.38
CA ASN A 209 18.62 3.87 8.17
C ASN A 209 19.99 4.21 7.58
N ARG A 210 20.05 5.06 6.55
CA ARG A 210 21.32 5.43 5.92
C ARG A 210 22.22 6.03 6.99
N ARG A 211 23.34 5.33 7.27
CA ARG A 211 24.29 5.70 8.33
C ARG A 211 24.75 7.14 8.13
N SER A 212 24.76 7.91 9.21
CA SER A 212 25.29 9.26 9.21
C SER A 212 26.73 9.21 8.72
N THR A 213 27.07 10.05 7.75
CA THR A 213 28.46 10.44 7.61
C THR A 213 28.86 11.14 8.92
N LEU A 214 30.13 11.04 9.32
CA LEU A 214 30.62 11.61 10.60
C LEU A 214 30.40 13.14 10.72
N ASP A 215 30.01 13.80 9.62
CA ASP A 215 29.85 15.25 9.49
C ASP A 215 28.41 15.69 9.18
N GLU A 216 27.43 14.77 9.16
CA GLU A 216 26.04 15.12 8.87
C GLU A 216 25.33 15.70 10.10
N SER A 217 24.75 16.89 9.95
CA SER A 217 23.99 17.54 11.03
C SER A 217 22.68 16.81 11.35
N VAL A 218 22.24 16.86 12.61
CA VAL A 218 20.97 16.25 13.05
C VAL A 218 19.79 16.84 12.28
N PHE A 219 19.86 18.13 11.94
CA PHE A 219 18.87 18.82 11.12
C PHE A 219 18.78 18.23 9.70
N SER A 220 19.90 18.04 9.00
CA SER A 220 19.92 17.46 7.64
C SER A 220 19.23 16.10 7.61
N ARG A 221 19.55 15.25 8.59
CA ARG A 221 18.93 13.93 8.74
C ARG A 221 17.43 14.01 8.99
N ALA A 222 16.99 14.87 9.90
CA ALA A 222 15.57 15.05 10.20
C ALA A 222 14.79 15.61 9.00
N TYR A 223 15.40 16.54 8.26
CA TYR A 223 14.82 17.11 7.04
C TYR A 223 14.66 16.05 5.94
N ASN A 224 15.71 15.26 5.67
CA ASN A 224 15.64 14.15 4.70
C ASN A 224 14.59 13.11 5.12
N HIS A 225 14.53 12.79 6.41
CA HIS A 225 13.53 11.87 6.96
C HIS A 225 12.08 12.37 6.73
N ILE A 226 11.82 13.65 7.01
CA ILE A 226 10.51 14.29 6.74
C ILE A 226 10.18 14.23 5.26
N TYR A 227 11.14 14.52 4.39
CA TYR A 227 10.95 14.49 2.93
C TYR A 227 10.55 13.09 2.43
N ILE A 228 11.26 12.05 2.87
CA ILE A 228 10.96 10.66 2.50
C ILE A 228 9.56 10.26 2.99
N ARG A 229 9.22 10.55 4.26
CA ARG A 229 7.89 10.27 4.81
C ARG A 229 6.76 11.02 4.10
N MET A 230 6.98 12.29 3.78
CA MET A 230 6.02 13.06 2.97
C MET A 230 5.85 12.44 1.58
N GLY A 231 6.93 11.91 0.99
CA GLY A 231 6.88 11.16 -0.25
C GLY A 231 5.99 9.92 -0.14
N VAL A 232 6.24 9.06 0.85
CA VAL A 232 5.45 7.84 1.09
C VAL A 232 3.97 8.17 1.28
N ASN A 233 3.65 9.19 2.09
CA ASN A 233 2.26 9.59 2.33
C ASN A 233 1.62 10.26 1.11
N ARG A 234 2.41 10.97 0.28
CA ARG A 234 1.91 11.59 -0.96
C ARG A 234 1.57 10.55 -2.02
N TYR A 235 2.41 9.53 -2.17
CA TYR A 235 2.22 8.46 -3.16
C TYR A 235 1.33 7.32 -2.66
N GLY A 236 0.93 7.36 -1.38
CA GLY A 236 -0.07 6.46 -0.82
C GLY A 236 0.37 5.00 -0.77
N MET A 237 1.58 4.73 -0.28
CA MET A 237 2.12 3.36 -0.25
C MET A 237 1.25 2.42 0.60
N ASP A 238 0.63 2.93 1.67
CA ASP A 238 -0.31 2.17 2.50
C ASP A 238 -1.57 1.79 1.70
N GLU A 239 -2.10 2.72 0.91
CA GLU A 239 -3.27 2.56 0.06
C GLU A 239 -3.02 1.57 -1.08
N VAL A 240 -1.81 1.52 -1.64
CA VAL A 240 -1.44 0.52 -2.64
C VAL A 240 -1.55 -0.90 -2.06
N VAL A 241 -1.12 -1.11 -0.81
CA VAL A 241 -1.24 -2.40 -0.13
C VAL A 241 -2.71 -2.79 0.07
N GLU A 242 -3.59 -1.84 0.37
CA GLU A 242 -5.04 -2.07 0.45
C GLU A 242 -5.64 -2.44 -0.91
N ILE A 243 -5.26 -1.73 -1.98
CA ILE A 243 -5.71 -2.01 -3.36
C ILE A 243 -5.30 -3.42 -3.79
N MET A 244 -4.10 -3.86 -3.45
CA MET A 244 -3.66 -5.23 -3.76
C MET A 244 -4.58 -6.28 -3.15
N VAL A 245 -4.95 -6.11 -1.88
CA VAL A 245 -5.88 -7.04 -1.22
C VAL A 245 -7.22 -7.02 -1.95
N ALA A 246 -7.71 -5.86 -2.37
CA ALA A 246 -8.94 -5.77 -3.17
C ALA A 246 -8.84 -6.49 -4.52
N MET A 247 -7.70 -6.38 -5.22
CA MET A 247 -7.44 -7.11 -6.48
C MET A 247 -7.51 -8.62 -6.30
N ILE A 248 -6.97 -9.16 -5.19
CA ILE A 248 -7.07 -10.59 -4.88
C ILE A 248 -8.52 -11.02 -4.66
N HIS A 249 -9.30 -10.24 -3.90
CA HIS A 249 -10.72 -10.54 -3.70
C HIS A 249 -11.49 -10.54 -5.03
N LEU A 250 -11.24 -9.56 -5.89
CA LEU A 250 -11.83 -9.50 -7.23
C LEU A 250 -11.45 -10.72 -8.06
N SER A 251 -10.18 -11.10 -8.06
CA SER A 251 -9.68 -12.27 -8.77
C SER A 251 -10.36 -13.57 -8.31
N VAL A 252 -10.48 -13.78 -7.00
CA VAL A 252 -11.16 -14.94 -6.42
C VAL A 252 -12.66 -14.95 -6.78
N ALA A 253 -13.32 -13.79 -6.74
CA ALA A 253 -14.73 -13.66 -7.11
C ALA A 253 -14.97 -14.01 -8.59
N LEU A 254 -14.11 -13.53 -9.50
CA LEU A 254 -14.17 -13.87 -10.92
C LEU A 254 -13.98 -15.37 -11.16
N PHE A 255 -13.01 -16.00 -10.47
CA PHE A 255 -12.79 -17.43 -10.55
C PHE A 255 -14.00 -18.23 -10.05
N ALA A 256 -14.55 -17.86 -8.90
CA ALA A 256 -15.73 -18.50 -8.33
C ALA A 256 -16.95 -18.39 -9.26
N GLY A 257 -17.17 -17.22 -9.87
CA GLY A 257 -18.22 -17.02 -10.87
C GLY A 257 -18.04 -17.93 -12.09
N GLY A 258 -16.81 -18.01 -12.63
CA GLY A 258 -16.48 -18.92 -13.73
C GLY A 258 -16.67 -20.39 -13.35
N LEU A 259 -16.31 -20.78 -12.12
CA LEU A 259 -16.47 -22.14 -11.61
C LEU A 259 -17.95 -22.55 -11.54
N LEU A 260 -18.82 -21.65 -11.08
CA LEU A 260 -20.26 -21.91 -11.06
C LEU A 260 -20.81 -22.10 -12.48
N LEU A 261 -20.51 -21.16 -13.39
CA LEU A 261 -20.94 -21.22 -14.79
C LEU A 261 -20.44 -22.48 -15.51
N PHE A 262 -19.24 -22.94 -15.17
CA PHE A 262 -18.66 -24.18 -15.68
C PHE A 262 -19.37 -25.43 -15.15
N LEU A 263 -19.72 -25.48 -13.86
CA LEU A 263 -20.29 -26.69 -13.24
C LEU A 263 -21.76 -26.91 -13.56
N PHE A 264 -22.56 -25.86 -13.70
CA PHE A 264 -24.00 -25.98 -14.00
C PHE A 264 -24.35 -26.85 -15.23
N PRO A 265 -23.68 -26.69 -16.39
CA PRO A 265 -23.93 -27.55 -17.54
C PRO A 265 -23.37 -28.97 -17.38
N VAL A 266 -22.34 -29.16 -16.54
CA VAL A 266 -21.68 -30.46 -16.34
C VAL A 266 -22.49 -31.37 -15.41
N ASN A 267 -22.78 -30.90 -14.19
CA ASN A 267 -23.56 -31.66 -13.22
C ASN A 267 -24.22 -30.73 -12.19
N ARG A 268 -25.55 -30.73 -12.18
CA ARG A 268 -26.33 -29.85 -11.29
C ARG A 268 -26.15 -30.17 -9.80
N ILE A 269 -25.98 -31.43 -9.43
CA ILE A 269 -25.78 -31.82 -8.02
C ILE A 269 -24.47 -31.24 -7.51
N VAL A 270 -23.38 -31.42 -8.26
CA VAL A 270 -22.06 -30.85 -7.91
C VAL A 270 -22.13 -29.33 -7.87
N ALA A 271 -22.81 -28.70 -8.84
CA ALA A 271 -22.98 -27.25 -8.89
C ALA A 271 -23.71 -26.71 -7.64
N TYR A 272 -24.79 -27.35 -7.18
CA TYR A 272 -25.50 -26.94 -5.97
C TYR A 272 -24.64 -27.09 -4.71
N CYS A 273 -23.89 -28.18 -4.58
CA CYS A 273 -22.97 -28.37 -3.46
C CYS A 273 -21.91 -27.24 -3.40
N VAL A 274 -21.27 -26.93 -4.53
CA VAL A 274 -20.26 -25.86 -4.61
C VAL A 274 -20.89 -24.48 -4.36
N THR A 275 -22.08 -24.22 -4.92
CA THR A 275 -22.82 -22.97 -4.70
C THR A 275 -23.12 -22.77 -3.22
N SER A 276 -23.59 -23.81 -2.51
CA SER A 276 -23.89 -23.72 -1.08
C SER A 276 -22.68 -23.29 -0.25
N ILE A 277 -21.49 -23.83 -0.56
CA ILE A 277 -20.25 -23.48 0.14
C ILE A 277 -19.86 -22.04 -0.17
N ILE A 278 -19.87 -21.63 -1.44
CA ILE A 278 -19.55 -20.26 -1.85
C ILE A 278 -20.52 -19.25 -1.20
N SER A 279 -21.82 -19.54 -1.22
CA SER A 279 -22.84 -18.69 -0.61
C SER A 279 -22.64 -18.50 0.88
N PHE A 280 -22.24 -19.54 1.62
CA PHE A 280 -21.91 -19.43 3.04
C PHE A 280 -20.77 -18.44 3.29
N PHE A 281 -19.67 -18.56 2.54
CA PHE A 281 -18.53 -17.64 2.68
C PHE A 281 -18.87 -16.20 2.25
N VAL A 282 -19.64 -16.03 1.18
CA VAL A 282 -20.11 -14.71 0.74
C VAL A 282 -20.99 -14.07 1.81
N LEU A 283 -21.90 -14.83 2.42
CA LEU A 283 -22.74 -14.32 3.51
C LEU A 283 -21.90 -13.92 4.73
N ALA A 284 -20.92 -14.74 5.12
CA ALA A 284 -19.99 -14.41 6.20
C ALA A 284 -19.19 -13.13 5.89
N TYR A 285 -18.73 -12.97 4.65
CA TYR A 285 -18.01 -11.77 4.21
C TYR A 285 -18.90 -10.51 4.23
N CYS A 286 -20.13 -10.63 3.74
CA CYS A 286 -21.12 -9.53 3.73
C CYS A 286 -21.52 -9.12 5.14
N THR A 287 -21.72 -10.08 6.05
CA THR A 287 -22.04 -9.78 7.46
C THR A 287 -20.89 -9.09 8.17
N ALA A 288 -19.64 -9.53 7.98
CA ALA A 288 -18.47 -8.84 8.51
C ALA A 288 -18.32 -7.41 7.96
N SER A 289 -18.56 -7.23 6.66
CA SER A 289 -18.53 -5.92 6.01
C SER A 289 -19.65 -5.00 6.51
N LEU A 290 -20.87 -5.53 6.70
CA LEU A 290 -21.99 -4.76 7.23
C LEU A 290 -21.75 -4.38 8.70
N LEU A 291 -21.20 -5.29 9.50
CA LEU A 291 -20.90 -5.05 10.90
C LEU A 291 -19.87 -3.92 11.08
N SER A 292 -18.89 -3.81 10.18
CA SER A 292 -17.89 -2.74 10.22
C SER A 292 -18.44 -1.37 9.82
N VAL A 293 -19.46 -1.34 8.97
CA VAL A 293 -20.17 -0.10 8.61
C VAL A 293 -21.10 0.35 9.73
N LEU A 294 -21.79 -0.59 10.39
CA LEU A 294 -22.76 -0.28 11.44
C LEU A 294 -22.10 0.10 12.78
N ASN A 295 -20.94 -0.49 13.10
CA ASN A 295 -20.21 -0.23 14.34
C ASN A 295 -18.78 0.24 14.05
N THR A 296 -18.52 1.54 14.27
CA THR A 296 -17.19 2.14 14.05
C THR A 296 -16.10 1.57 14.96
N ASP A 297 -16.48 1.01 16.11
CA ASP A 297 -15.57 0.34 17.07
C ASP A 297 -15.23 -1.11 16.67
N CYS A 298 -15.77 -1.60 15.56
CA CYS A 298 -15.59 -2.97 15.12
C CYS A 298 -14.22 -3.17 14.44
N PRO A 299 -13.44 -4.20 14.84
CA PRO A 299 -12.11 -4.45 14.26
C PRO A 299 -12.15 -5.00 12.83
N TYR A 300 -13.31 -5.41 12.31
CA TYR A 300 -13.45 -6.06 11.00
C TYR A 300 -13.42 -5.05 9.84
N ARG A 301 -12.31 -4.36 9.61
CA ARG A 301 -12.16 -3.52 8.41
C ARG A 301 -11.94 -4.39 7.18
N THR A 302 -12.85 -4.32 6.22
CA THR A 302 -12.69 -5.01 4.93
C THR A 302 -12.17 -4.01 3.88
N PRO A 303 -11.32 -4.46 2.92
CA PRO A 303 -10.80 -3.60 1.86
C PRO A 303 -11.91 -2.98 1.01
N LEU A 304 -13.10 -3.61 0.99
CA LEU A 304 -14.28 -3.13 0.27
C LEU A 304 -15.02 -1.96 0.96
N THR A 305 -14.66 -1.62 2.21
CA THR A 305 -15.24 -0.47 2.95
C THR A 305 -14.46 0.84 2.71
N TYR A 306 -13.27 0.76 2.10
CA TYR A 306 -12.44 1.92 1.71
C TYR A 306 -12.77 2.64 0.37
N PRO A 307 -13.61 2.14 -0.56
CA PRO A 307 -13.83 2.82 -1.83
C PRO A 307 -14.53 4.19 -1.81
N PRO A 308 -15.20 4.70 -0.72
CA PRO A 308 -15.63 6.09 -0.75
C PRO A 308 -14.46 7.10 -0.65
N VAL A 309 -13.23 6.68 -0.37
CA VAL A 309 -12.04 7.59 -0.31
C VAL A 309 -11.22 7.58 -1.62
N LEU A 310 -11.22 6.46 -2.37
CA LEU A 310 -10.46 6.33 -3.62
C LEU A 310 -11.05 7.13 -4.79
N ILE A 311 -12.38 7.26 -4.86
CA ILE A 311 -13.05 8.00 -5.95
C ILE A 311 -12.76 9.51 -5.85
N PRO A 312 -12.89 10.17 -4.68
CA PRO A 312 -12.48 11.58 -4.55
C PRO A 312 -10.98 11.80 -4.78
N TRP A 313 -10.12 10.84 -4.38
CA TRP A 313 -8.67 10.98 -4.54
C TRP A 313 -8.24 10.88 -6.01
N LEU A 314 -8.74 9.90 -6.75
CA LEU A 314 -8.46 9.76 -8.20
C LEU A 314 -9.05 10.91 -9.01
N VAL A 315 -10.26 11.37 -8.68
CA VAL A 315 -10.89 12.52 -9.35
C VAL A 315 -10.13 13.82 -9.04
N LYS A 316 -9.67 14.02 -7.80
CA LYS A 316 -8.88 15.21 -7.43
C LYS A 316 -7.48 15.22 -8.04
N TYR A 317 -6.90 14.04 -8.28
CA TYR A 317 -5.60 13.92 -8.95
C TYR A 317 -5.70 14.13 -10.47
N SER A 318 -6.77 13.64 -11.12
CA SER A 318 -7.00 13.82 -12.56
C SER A 318 -7.43 15.24 -12.96
N LEU A 319 -7.84 16.07 -12.01
CA LEU A 319 -8.28 17.45 -12.25
C LEU A 319 -7.17 18.50 -11.98
N ASN A 320 -6.03 18.10 -11.41
CA ASN A 320 -4.92 18.99 -11.06
C ASN A 320 -3.67 18.82 -11.96
N TYR A 321 -3.80 18.03 -13.03
CA TYR A 321 -2.84 17.90 -14.14
C TYR A 321 -3.60 18.02 -15.46
#